data_AF-A0AAE6G5L3-F1
#
_entry.id   AF-A0AAE6G5L3-F1
#
_cell.length_a   1.000
_cell.length_b   1.000
_cell.length_c   1.000
_cell.angle_alpha   90.00
_cell.angle_beta   90.00
_cell.angle_gamma   90.00
#
_symmetry.space_group_name_H-M   'P 1'
#
loop_
_entity.id
_entity.type
_entity.pdbx_description
1 polymer ?
#
loop_
_entity_poly.entity_id
_entity_poly.type
_entity_poly.pdbx_seq_one_letter_code
_entity_poly.pdbx_strand_id
1 'polypeptide(L)'
;MKTTPSLVETVLRWPLPRLRAWLDGLVIGEPVDGEHFNWDVFAFTIAAQAREERSLGWAHIALLVYGALAQRHSDETEFSIRLSEMNLRSGMIADFGEREGDFVLDSAPIVAWVQRLTTMPLEEAARWMALEDLRAVPIEKLRAMRRLKHALKILAHALPKTQVEQKHPELVPWLQFRTRLV
;
A
#
# COMPACT_ATOMS: atom_id res chain seq x y z
N MET A 1 -27.41 -23.80 -15.91
CA MET A 1 -27.80 -22.70 -15.00
C MET A 1 -26.93 -21.50 -15.31
N LYS A 2 -27.49 -20.34 -15.65
CA LYS A 2 -26.74 -19.08 -15.72
C LYS A 2 -26.61 -18.57 -14.30
N THR A 3 -25.42 -18.64 -13.72
CA THR A 3 -25.09 -17.96 -12.47
C THR A 3 -25.21 -16.46 -12.71
N THR A 4 -26.06 -15.78 -11.94
CA THR A 4 -26.08 -14.32 -11.90
C THR A 4 -24.70 -13.88 -11.42
N PRO A 5 -23.98 -13.03 -12.17
CA PRO A 5 -22.67 -12.55 -11.73
C PRO A 5 -22.82 -11.83 -10.39
N SER A 6 -21.83 -12.00 -9.51
CA SER A 6 -21.83 -11.30 -8.22
C SER A 6 -21.87 -9.79 -8.43
N LEU A 7 -22.32 -9.03 -7.42
CA LEU A 7 -22.32 -7.56 -7.51
C LEU A 7 -20.90 -7.03 -7.80
N VAL A 8 -19.88 -7.63 -7.17
CA VAL A 8 -18.46 -7.31 -7.44
C VAL A 8 -18.11 -7.51 -8.92
N GLU A 9 -18.39 -8.68 -9.49
CA GLU A 9 -18.12 -8.96 -10.92
C GLU A 9 -18.88 -8.03 -11.86
N THR A 10 -20.11 -7.68 -11.50
CA THR A 10 -20.94 -6.76 -12.29
C THR A 10 -20.34 -5.36 -12.32
N VAL A 11 -19.97 -4.84 -11.14
CA VAL A 11 -19.47 -3.47 -10.97
C VAL A 11 -18.07 -3.32 -11.58
N LEU A 12 -17.22 -4.35 -11.51
CA LEU A 12 -15.89 -4.34 -12.14
C LEU A 12 -15.92 -4.23 -13.67
N ARG A 13 -17.06 -4.52 -14.31
CA ARG A 13 -17.22 -4.35 -15.77
C ARG A 13 -17.71 -2.95 -16.15
N TRP A 14 -17.98 -2.08 -15.18
CA TRP A 14 -18.46 -0.74 -15.47
C TRP A 14 -17.33 0.16 -15.97
N PRO A 15 -17.63 1.12 -16.86
CA PRO A 15 -16.65 2.13 -17.22
C PRO A 15 -16.32 3.01 -16.02
N LEU A 16 -15.07 3.48 -15.95
CA LEU A 16 -14.52 4.24 -14.83
C LEU A 16 -15.43 5.39 -14.33
N PRO A 17 -16.06 6.23 -15.19
CA PRO A 17 -16.93 7.31 -14.71
C PRO A 17 -18.17 6.80 -13.95
N ARG A 18 -18.76 5.70 -14.44
CA ARG A 18 -19.92 5.07 -13.78
C ARG A 18 -19.52 4.47 -12.44
N LEU A 19 -18.36 3.82 -12.40
CA LEU A 19 -17.85 3.25 -11.16
C LEU A 19 -17.59 4.31 -10.10
N ARG A 20 -16.98 5.43 -10.50
CA ARG A 20 -16.71 6.55 -9.59
C ARG A 20 -18.00 7.14 -9.03
N ALA A 21 -18.98 7.45 -9.88
CA ALA A 21 -20.26 7.98 -9.45
C ALA A 21 -21.00 7.03 -8.49
N TRP A 22 -20.86 5.71 -8.69
CA TRP A 22 -21.41 4.71 -7.77
C TRP A 22 -20.69 4.72 -6.42
N LEU A 23 -19.37 4.77 -6.40
CA LEU A 23 -18.59 4.84 -5.15
C LEU A 23 -18.85 6.11 -4.35
N ASP A 24 -19.10 7.25 -5.00
CA ASP A 24 -19.40 8.52 -4.34
C ASP A 24 -20.69 8.46 -3.49
N GLY A 25 -21.60 7.53 -3.80
CA GLY A 25 -22.83 7.30 -3.05
C GLY A 25 -22.71 6.26 -1.92
N LEU A 26 -21.52 5.69 -1.68
CA LEU A 26 -21.33 4.58 -0.77
C LEU A 26 -20.40 4.92 0.39
N VAL A 27 -20.61 4.22 1.51
CA VAL A 27 -19.63 4.15 2.59
C VAL A 27 -18.76 2.92 2.34
N ILE A 28 -17.52 3.13 1.90
CA ILE A 28 -16.59 2.03 1.60
C ILE A 28 -16.34 1.19 2.87
N GLY A 29 -16.45 -0.13 2.73
CA GLY A 29 -16.33 -1.08 3.83
C GLY A 29 -17.66 -1.43 4.51
N GLU A 30 -18.77 -0.80 4.13
CA GLU A 30 -20.12 -1.18 4.56
C GLU A 30 -20.81 -2.10 3.53
N PRO A 31 -21.87 -2.82 3.91
CA PRO A 31 -22.75 -3.50 2.96
C PRO A 31 -23.26 -2.55 1.86
N VAL A 32 -23.43 -3.09 0.65
CA VAL A 32 -24.05 -2.36 -0.48
C VAL A 32 -25.47 -2.86 -0.64
N ASP A 33 -26.44 -1.94 -0.63
CA ASP A 33 -27.88 -2.28 -0.72
C ASP A 33 -28.34 -3.30 0.34
N GLY A 34 -27.70 -3.28 1.52
CA GLY A 34 -27.99 -4.20 2.62
C GLY A 34 -27.34 -5.59 2.48
N GLU A 35 -26.61 -5.84 1.39
CA GLU A 35 -25.91 -7.09 1.14
C GLU A 35 -24.41 -6.99 1.40
N HIS A 36 -23.81 -8.10 1.85
CA HIS A 36 -22.37 -8.18 2.02
C HIS A 36 -21.65 -7.93 0.68
N PHE A 37 -20.70 -6.99 0.70
CA PHE A 37 -19.86 -6.68 -0.45
C PHE A 37 -18.39 -6.96 -0.12
N ASN A 38 -17.72 -7.73 -0.98
CA ASN A 38 -16.32 -8.11 -0.76
C ASN A 38 -15.39 -6.98 -1.24
N TRP A 39 -15.20 -5.99 -0.37
CA TRP A 39 -14.37 -4.82 -0.64
C TRP A 39 -12.90 -5.16 -0.85
N ASP A 40 -12.37 -6.19 -0.19
CA ASP A 40 -10.98 -6.62 -0.33
C ASP A 40 -10.70 -7.14 -1.75
N VAL A 41 -11.55 -8.05 -2.24
CA VAL A 41 -11.45 -8.59 -3.61
C VAL A 41 -11.67 -7.49 -4.64
N PHE A 42 -12.61 -6.58 -4.38
CA PHE A 42 -12.87 -5.43 -5.24
C PHE A 42 -11.64 -4.51 -5.35
N ALA A 43 -11.04 -4.10 -4.22
CA ALA A 43 -9.83 -3.26 -4.19
C ALA A 43 -8.64 -3.94 -4.89
N PHE A 44 -8.45 -5.24 -4.63
CA PHE A 44 -7.43 -6.05 -5.29
C PHE A 44 -7.61 -6.07 -6.80
N THR A 45 -8.83 -6.30 -7.28
CA THR A 45 -9.11 -6.45 -8.71
C THR A 45 -8.95 -5.12 -9.45
N ILE A 46 -9.43 -4.02 -8.88
CA ILE A 46 -9.22 -2.68 -9.46
C ILE A 46 -7.73 -2.31 -9.48
N ALA A 47 -6.98 -2.67 -8.44
CA ALA A 47 -5.54 -2.44 -8.40
C ALA A 47 -4.77 -3.28 -9.44
N ALA A 48 -5.25 -4.48 -9.76
CA ALA A 48 -4.71 -5.30 -10.84
C ALA A 48 -5.03 -4.67 -12.21
N GLN A 49 -6.29 -4.28 -12.43
CA GLN A 49 -6.74 -3.60 -13.64
C GLN A 49 -5.98 -2.29 -13.89
N ALA A 50 -5.73 -1.51 -12.83
CA ALA A 50 -4.94 -0.29 -12.91
C ALA A 50 -3.51 -0.53 -13.45
N ARG A 51 -2.88 -1.63 -13.04
CA ARG A 51 -1.55 -2.03 -13.52
C ARG A 51 -1.60 -2.55 -14.94
N GLU A 52 -2.54 -3.44 -15.25
CA GLU A 52 -2.69 -4.04 -16.58
C GLU A 52 -2.99 -2.99 -17.64
N GLU A 53 -3.94 -2.09 -17.37
CA GLU A 53 -4.31 -1.01 -18.29
C GLU A 53 -3.38 0.20 -18.21
N ARG A 54 -2.41 0.20 -17.28
CA ARG A 54 -1.56 1.36 -16.96
C ARG A 54 -2.42 2.63 -16.79
N SER A 55 -3.41 2.57 -15.91
CA SER A 55 -4.45 3.61 -15.77
C SER A 55 -4.40 4.28 -14.40
N LEU A 56 -4.06 5.57 -14.40
CA LEU A 56 -4.09 6.40 -13.18
C LEU A 56 -5.52 6.55 -12.64
N GLY A 57 -6.54 6.52 -13.51
CA GLY A 57 -7.93 6.60 -13.10
C GLY A 57 -8.37 5.40 -12.27
N TRP A 58 -8.02 4.20 -12.72
CA TRP A 58 -8.25 2.95 -11.97
C TRP A 58 -7.40 2.92 -10.70
N ALA A 59 -6.14 3.35 -10.78
CA ALA A 59 -5.26 3.41 -9.61
C ALA A 59 -5.83 4.32 -8.52
N HIS A 60 -6.35 5.50 -8.90
CA HIS A 60 -6.99 6.43 -7.98
C HIS A 60 -8.15 5.75 -7.23
N ILE A 61 -9.04 5.06 -7.94
CA ILE A 61 -10.15 4.35 -7.28
C ILE A 61 -9.64 3.27 -6.32
N ALA A 62 -8.70 2.42 -6.73
CA ALA A 62 -8.14 1.40 -5.86
C ALA A 62 -7.52 1.99 -4.59
N LEU A 63 -6.79 3.11 -4.71
CA LEU A 63 -6.19 3.79 -3.57
C LEU A 63 -7.22 4.43 -2.63
N LEU A 64 -8.33 4.96 -3.15
CA LEU A 64 -9.44 5.42 -2.31
C LEU A 64 -10.04 4.27 -1.50
N VAL A 65 -10.29 3.13 -2.16
CA VAL A 65 -10.87 1.95 -1.51
C VAL A 65 -9.91 1.40 -0.45
N TYR A 66 -8.65 1.16 -0.79
CA TYR A 66 -7.66 0.70 0.19
C TYR A 66 -7.49 1.68 1.34
N GLY A 67 -7.46 2.98 1.06
CA GLY A 67 -7.34 4.00 2.10
C GLY A 67 -8.49 3.96 3.10
N ALA A 68 -9.72 3.83 2.61
CA ALA A 68 -10.92 3.70 3.45
C ALA A 68 -10.95 2.37 4.23
N LEU A 69 -10.59 1.25 3.59
CA LEU A 69 -10.51 -0.04 4.27
C LEU A 69 -9.45 -0.03 5.37
N ALA A 70 -8.26 0.52 5.11
CA ALA A 70 -7.19 0.59 6.10
C ALA A 70 -7.61 1.37 7.34
N GLN A 71 -8.38 2.45 7.19
CA GLN A 71 -8.87 3.26 8.33
C GLN A 71 -9.86 2.50 9.24
N ARG A 72 -10.48 1.43 8.73
CA ARG A 72 -11.49 0.64 9.46
C ARG A 72 -10.89 -0.57 10.19
N HIS A 73 -9.62 -0.86 9.95
CA HIS A 73 -8.91 -1.98 10.56
C HIS A 73 -7.77 -1.46 11.44
N SER A 74 -7.28 -2.33 12.32
CA SER A 74 -6.07 -2.10 13.10
C SER A 74 -5.04 -3.20 12.83
N ASP A 75 -3.83 -2.97 13.33
CA ASP A 75 -2.78 -3.96 13.45
C ASP A 75 -2.35 -4.62 12.13
N GLU A 76 -2.44 -5.94 12.03
CA GLU A 76 -1.94 -6.70 10.88
C GLU A 76 -2.81 -6.53 9.64
N THR A 77 -4.13 -6.43 9.82
CA THR A 77 -5.06 -6.22 8.70
C THR A 77 -4.85 -4.84 8.10
N GLU A 78 -4.76 -3.81 8.94
CA GLU A 78 -4.40 -2.45 8.48
C GLU A 78 -3.06 -2.47 7.72
N PHE A 79 -2.03 -3.09 8.31
CA PHE A 79 -0.71 -3.17 7.67
C PHE A 79 -0.77 -3.85 6.30
N SER A 80 -1.48 -4.97 6.17
CA SER A 80 -1.63 -5.71 4.91
C SER A 80 -2.36 -4.89 3.85
N ILE A 81 -3.39 -4.14 4.22
CA ILE A 81 -4.12 -3.26 3.30
C ILE A 81 -3.22 -2.11 2.85
N ARG A 82 -2.53 -1.44 3.78
CA ARG A 82 -1.56 -0.37 3.48
C ARG A 82 -0.41 -0.87 2.62
N LEU A 83 0.04 -2.11 2.82
CA LEU A 83 1.07 -2.74 1.99
C LEU A 83 0.62 -2.81 0.53
N SER A 84 -0.61 -3.24 0.26
CA SER A 84 -1.19 -3.28 -1.09
C SER A 84 -1.39 -1.89 -1.67
N GLU A 85 -1.87 -0.94 -0.87
CA GLU A 85 -2.02 0.47 -1.26
C GLU A 85 -0.70 1.08 -1.71
N MET A 86 0.34 0.98 -0.88
CA MET A 86 1.64 1.59 -1.14
C MET A 86 2.39 0.88 -2.26
N ASN A 87 2.19 -0.43 -2.43
CA ASN A 87 2.71 -1.17 -3.58
C ASN A 87 2.10 -0.64 -4.89
N LEU A 88 0.78 -0.39 -4.92
CA LEU A 88 0.14 0.20 -6.10
C LEU A 88 0.70 1.59 -6.39
N ARG A 89 0.81 2.47 -5.39
CA ARG A 89 1.42 3.81 -5.55
C ARG A 89 2.83 3.72 -6.12
N SER A 90 3.67 2.88 -5.52
CA SER A 90 5.07 2.71 -5.92
C SER A 90 5.19 2.24 -7.37
N GLY A 91 4.39 1.25 -7.78
CA GLY A 91 4.35 0.79 -9.17
C GLY A 91 3.91 1.89 -10.14
N MET A 92 2.86 2.65 -9.80
CA MET A 92 2.41 3.77 -10.64
C MET A 92 3.47 4.87 -10.76
N ILE A 93 4.16 5.22 -9.67
CA ILE A 93 5.27 6.17 -9.69
C ILE A 93 6.44 5.65 -10.55
N ALA A 94 6.78 4.37 -10.42
CA ALA A 94 7.83 3.75 -11.24
C ALA A 94 7.50 3.81 -12.74
N ASP A 95 6.23 3.63 -13.09
CA ASP A 95 5.73 3.63 -14.46
C ASP A 95 5.55 5.03 -15.08
N PHE A 96 5.10 6.01 -14.29
CA PHE A 96 4.67 7.31 -14.78
C PHE A 96 5.54 8.50 -14.33
N GLY A 97 6.43 8.29 -13.38
CA GLY A 97 7.18 9.37 -12.73
C GLY A 97 6.45 9.96 -11.53
N GLU A 98 7.22 10.52 -10.59
CA GLU A 98 6.68 11.28 -9.47
C GLU A 98 6.00 12.57 -9.94
N ARG A 99 4.87 12.89 -9.31
CA ARG A 99 4.23 14.21 -9.40
C ARG A 99 3.78 14.61 -8.00
N GLU A 100 4.47 15.59 -7.43
CA GLU A 100 4.17 16.12 -6.10
C GLU A 100 2.73 16.68 -6.04
N GLY A 101 1.99 16.32 -4.99
CA GLY A 101 0.58 16.67 -4.82
C GLY A 101 -0.42 15.82 -5.63
N ASP A 102 0.04 14.95 -6.53
CA ASP A 102 -0.84 14.03 -7.26
C ASP A 102 -1.34 12.90 -6.36
N PHE A 103 -2.63 12.61 -6.40
CA PHE A 103 -3.22 11.60 -5.52
C PHE A 103 -2.62 10.21 -5.68
N VAL A 104 -2.12 9.84 -6.86
CA VAL A 104 -1.54 8.53 -7.16
C VAL A 104 -0.01 8.60 -7.19
N LEU A 105 0.52 9.65 -7.82
CA LEU A 105 1.94 9.76 -8.20
C LEU A 105 2.81 10.55 -7.21
N ASP A 106 2.24 10.97 -6.09
CA ASP A 106 3.02 11.56 -5.00
C ASP A 106 3.65 10.46 -4.13
N SER A 107 4.95 10.57 -3.87
CA SER A 107 5.70 9.65 -3.00
C SER A 107 5.51 9.95 -1.50
N ALA A 108 5.03 11.14 -1.14
CA ALA A 108 4.87 11.57 0.26
C ALA A 108 4.06 10.58 1.12
N PRO A 109 2.95 9.97 0.64
CA PRO A 109 2.25 8.93 1.40
C PRO A 109 3.09 7.69 1.70
N ILE A 110 3.96 7.26 0.78
CA ILE A 110 4.87 6.12 0.99
C ILE A 110 5.92 6.49 2.02
N VAL A 111 6.52 7.69 1.90
CA VAL A 111 7.51 8.22 2.85
C VAL A 111 6.91 8.29 4.26
N ALA A 112 5.74 8.91 4.41
CA ALA A 112 5.06 9.02 5.69
C ALA A 112 4.75 7.64 6.30
N TRP A 113 4.37 6.66 5.47
CA TRP A 113 4.14 5.30 5.93
C TRP A 113 5.42 4.60 6.41
N VAL A 114 6.54 4.75 5.70
CA VAL A 114 7.86 4.25 6.15
C VAL A 114 8.23 4.90 7.48
N GLN A 115 8.14 6.23 7.59
CA GLN A 115 8.47 6.96 8.82
C GLN A 115 7.64 6.49 10.02
N ARG A 116 6.34 6.23 9.84
CA ARG A 116 5.48 5.65 10.90
C ARG A 116 5.93 4.26 11.35
N LEU A 117 6.50 3.46 10.44
CA LEU A 117 6.98 2.11 10.75
C LEU A 117 8.40 2.09 11.34
N THR A 118 9.15 3.17 11.20
CA THR A 118 10.45 3.39 11.84
C THR A 118 10.28 3.66 13.34
N THR A 119 9.90 2.62 14.08
CA THR A 119 9.58 2.67 15.52
C THR A 119 10.77 2.45 16.44
N MET A 120 11.96 2.21 15.87
CA MET A 120 13.21 2.04 16.60
C MET A 120 14.37 2.71 15.87
N PRO A 121 15.43 3.13 16.57
CA PRO A 121 16.64 3.64 15.94
C PRO A 121 17.35 2.59 15.07
N LEU A 122 18.11 3.05 14.09
CA LEU A 122 18.84 2.18 13.17
C LEU A 122 19.87 1.33 13.92
N GLU A 123 20.54 1.91 14.92
CA GLU A 123 21.53 1.24 15.75
C GLU A 123 20.91 0.11 16.56
N GLU A 124 19.66 0.29 17.02
CA GLU A 124 18.92 -0.77 17.70
C GLU A 124 18.61 -1.92 16.74
N ALA A 125 18.05 -1.63 15.56
CA ALA A 125 17.79 -2.64 14.55
C ALA A 125 19.07 -3.37 14.11
N ALA A 126 20.17 -2.64 13.94
CA ALA A 126 21.47 -3.19 13.58
C ALA A 126 22.01 -4.16 14.64
N ARG A 127 21.86 -3.84 15.93
CA ARG A 127 22.24 -4.75 17.03
C ARG A 127 21.41 -6.04 16.99
N TRP A 128 20.10 -5.93 16.79
CA TRP A 128 19.24 -7.11 16.70
C TRP A 128 19.59 -7.99 15.50
N MET A 129 19.87 -7.40 14.33
CA MET A 129 20.26 -8.13 13.12
C MET A 129 21.70 -8.65 13.13
N ALA A 130 22.50 -8.26 14.12
CA ALA A 130 23.85 -8.79 14.34
C ALA A 130 23.88 -10.03 15.25
N LEU A 131 22.75 -10.37 15.90
CA LEU A 131 22.67 -11.59 16.71
C LEU A 131 22.73 -12.84 15.81
N GLU A 132 23.53 -13.83 16.21
CA GLU A 132 23.62 -15.11 15.51
C GLU A 132 22.31 -15.91 15.60
N ASP A 133 21.62 -15.84 16.75
CA ASP A 133 20.32 -16.47 16.95
C ASP A 133 19.18 -15.44 16.97
N LEU A 134 18.46 -15.37 15.84
CA LEU A 134 17.27 -14.51 15.69
C LEU A 134 16.13 -14.90 16.63
N ARG A 135 16.11 -16.11 17.20
CA ARG A 135 15.09 -16.52 18.18
C ARG A 135 15.25 -15.79 19.52
N ALA A 136 16.43 -15.24 19.78
CA ALA A 136 16.69 -14.39 20.94
C ALA A 136 16.10 -12.98 20.77
N VAL A 137 15.71 -12.58 19.55
CA VAL A 137 15.08 -11.28 19.29
C VAL A 137 13.61 -11.34 19.71
N PRO A 138 13.10 -10.37 20.50
CA PRO A 138 11.68 -10.30 20.83
C PRO A 138 10.79 -10.31 19.59
N ILE A 139 9.71 -11.10 19.62
CA ILE A 139 8.83 -11.29 18.46
C ILE A 139 8.26 -9.98 17.91
N GLU A 140 7.93 -9.02 18.78
CA GLU A 140 7.43 -7.71 18.34
C GLU A 140 8.49 -6.89 17.59
N LYS A 141 9.77 -7.03 17.96
CA LYS A 141 10.87 -6.38 17.23
C LYS A 141 11.06 -7.03 15.87
N LEU A 142 10.99 -8.36 15.78
CA LEU A 142 11.01 -9.08 14.50
C LEU A 142 9.85 -8.66 13.59
N ARG A 143 8.64 -8.53 14.13
CA ARG A 143 7.47 -8.06 13.38
C ARG A 143 7.66 -6.63 12.89
N ALA A 144 8.10 -5.72 13.75
CA ALA A 144 8.35 -4.33 13.37
C ALA A 144 9.42 -4.22 12.27
N MET A 145 10.53 -4.95 12.40
CA MET A 145 11.57 -5.00 11.37
C MET A 145 11.07 -5.56 10.04
N ARG A 146 10.26 -6.62 10.07
CA ARG A 146 9.65 -7.19 8.86
C ARG A 146 8.72 -6.18 8.17
N ARG A 147 7.86 -5.51 8.94
CA ARG A 147 6.97 -4.46 8.42
C ARG A 147 7.77 -3.33 7.77
N LEU A 148 8.80 -2.84 8.47
CA LEU A 148 9.70 -1.80 7.96
C LEU A 148 10.45 -2.24 6.70
N LYS A 149 10.95 -3.48 6.65
CA LYS A 149 11.60 -4.05 5.46
C LYS A 149 10.68 -4.02 4.23
N HIS A 150 9.41 -4.42 4.39
CA HIS A 150 8.45 -4.38 3.29
C HIS A 150 8.18 -2.95 2.82
N ALA A 151 8.01 -2.00 3.75
CA ALA A 151 7.80 -0.60 3.41
C ALA A 151 9.02 0.02 2.70
N LEU A 152 10.24 -0.25 3.18
CA LEU A 152 11.48 0.19 2.55
C LEU A 152 11.68 -0.43 1.16
N LYS A 153 11.26 -1.69 0.95
CA LYS A 153 11.27 -2.30 -0.39
C LYS A 153 10.33 -1.59 -1.37
N ILE A 154 9.14 -1.21 -0.91
CA ILE A 154 8.18 -0.46 -1.70
C ILE A 154 8.73 0.93 -2.04
N LEU A 155 9.29 1.64 -1.05
CA LEU A 155 9.91 2.94 -1.31
C LEU A 155 11.06 2.82 -2.30
N ALA A 156 11.95 1.84 -2.09
CA ALA A 156 13.10 1.58 -2.97
C ALA A 156 12.70 1.30 -4.43
N HIS A 157 11.53 0.70 -4.68
CA HIS A 157 11.04 0.48 -6.02
C HIS A 157 10.65 1.78 -6.76
N ALA A 158 10.10 2.77 -6.04
CA ALA A 158 9.74 4.06 -6.60
C ALA A 158 10.94 5.00 -6.77
N LEU A 159 11.99 4.86 -5.93
CA LEU A 159 13.12 5.80 -5.84
C LEU A 159 13.68 6.33 -7.18
N PRO A 160 13.91 5.51 -8.22
CA PRO A 160 14.50 5.98 -9.47
C PRO A 160 13.69 7.08 -10.19
N LYS A 161 12.43 7.24 -9.80
CA LYS A 161 11.48 8.21 -10.35
C LYS A 161 11.11 9.32 -9.38
N THR A 162 11.81 9.43 -8.24
CA THR A 162 11.52 10.40 -7.19
C THR A 162 12.75 11.20 -6.76
N GLN A 163 12.53 12.26 -5.98
CA GLN A 163 13.60 12.98 -5.25
C GLN A 163 13.65 12.63 -3.75
N VAL A 164 13.11 11.48 -3.35
CA VAL A 164 12.97 11.14 -1.91
C VAL A 164 14.31 11.16 -1.18
N GLU A 165 15.40 10.65 -1.74
CA GLU A 165 16.70 10.64 -1.05
C GLU A 165 17.25 12.05 -0.77
N GLN A 166 16.87 13.04 -1.59
CA GLN A 166 17.25 14.44 -1.39
C GLN A 166 16.34 15.13 -0.37
N LYS A 167 15.03 14.86 -0.43
CA LYS A 167 14.02 15.45 0.48
C LYS A 167 14.03 14.82 1.87
N HIS A 168 14.39 13.54 1.97
CA HIS A 168 14.36 12.72 3.17
C HIS A 168 15.69 11.98 3.38
N PRO A 169 16.81 12.71 3.56
CA PRO A 169 18.12 12.10 3.74
C PRO A 169 18.19 11.17 4.97
N GLU A 170 17.32 11.37 5.96
CA GLU A 170 17.20 10.50 7.14
C GLU A 170 16.78 9.06 6.80
N LEU A 171 16.15 8.84 5.65
CA LEU A 171 15.75 7.51 5.19
C LEU A 171 16.86 6.77 4.45
N VAL A 172 17.89 7.45 3.97
CA VAL A 172 18.99 6.85 3.18
C VAL A 172 19.69 5.73 3.95
N PRO A 173 20.07 5.89 5.23
CA PRO A 173 20.67 4.79 6.00
C PRO A 173 19.75 3.56 6.11
N TRP A 174 18.45 3.78 6.30
CA TRP A 174 17.45 2.70 6.35
C TRP A 174 17.29 1.99 5.01
N LEU A 175 17.25 2.75 3.91
CA LEU A 175 17.19 2.22 2.55
C LEU A 175 18.41 1.35 2.25
N GLN A 176 19.61 1.74 2.68
CA GLN A 176 20.81 0.93 2.56
C GLN A 176 20.76 -0.33 3.44
N PHE A 177 20.26 -0.19 4.67
CA PHE A 177 20.15 -1.29 5.64
C PHE A 177 19.07 -2.33 5.29
N ARG A 178 18.09 -1.98 4.43
CA ARG A 178 16.89 -2.78 4.15
C ARG A 178 17.14 -4.25 3.78
N THR A 179 18.27 -4.54 3.11
CA THR A 179 18.62 -5.90 2.66
C THR A 179 19.06 -6.80 3.80
N ARG A 180 19.44 -6.22 4.93
CA ARG A 180 19.88 -6.91 6.16
C ARG A 180 18.75 -7.14 7.16
N LEU A 181 17.61 -6.46 7.01
CA LEU A 181 16.43 -6.71 7.82
C LEU A 181 15.86 -8.11 7.53
N VAL A 182 15.25 -8.73 8.54
CA VAL A 182 14.50 -10.00 8.45
C VAL A 182 13.19 -9.87 7.69
#